data_AF-A0A536GS26-F1
#
_entry.id   AF-A0A536GS26-F1
#
_cell.length_a   1.000
_cell.length_b   1.000
_cell.length_c   1.000
_cell.angle_alpha   90.00
_cell.angle_beta   90.00
_cell.angle_gamma   90.00
#
_symmetry.space_group_name_H-M   'P 1'
#
loop_
_entity.id
_entity.type
_entity.pdbx_description
1 polymer ?
#
loop_
_entity_poly.entity_id
_entity_poly.type
_entity_poly.pdbx_seq_one_letter_code
_entity_poly.pdbx_strand_id
1 'polypeptide(L)'
;MRENDFRDRLRDALGDPPPLSAPLLTPSDGAARRAYPRGMAVLAFVLAVLLVLVLVATRVALRPQGTNLPAVKPSPVAQPAPDSFPCALPVVVTSEAGNPGQGAVIRASLGFVNIPGGGFQVDPSASVGDLPQGGPGSPSFYSAALKRWVPASGRTMSPDGRAFAYITLLPAGANYSNFTSSELHIVDIAKRADRRAWSNAAGIEVINWDSAGILASTVPAQGGVRLLWRIDPASGGVSQAPQDADPNFLPMTMAGLPHSGGYSYLGTDSQGRSVFRLGSRDPGTKYSIVAIQAGQVTTLYAGAARDPTDFDPEGFDSDQHGMWLGNFDGSRVWLWSPSSGLQSFKVSGLPPAPSGYAYTNVSFNPAGDCVPGTFTGVAATGLPPAAPPTPSPSPPQVDWSALTAKPVNLQPLPAGASCPVSPKVDLAVKGQSGKWPNYGFGQGPAYVSGQFMWYSAGPQAILILVDPKYTGPVLVRSRRLDGTGLLAWSGEGSTSLPDAGAMGLAQTSSPPYWGTWIGSVTPSAPGCYGIQLDGTSFSAVAVISVSKGPPPAG
;
A
#
# COMPACT_ATOMS: atom_id res chain seq x y z
N MET A 1 -26.78 -30.23 -14.31
CA MET A 1 -28.06 -29.55 -14.61
C MET A 1 -27.83 -28.76 -15.89
N ARG A 2 -28.65 -28.95 -16.94
CA ARG A 2 -28.48 -28.23 -18.21
C ARG A 2 -29.05 -26.81 -18.04
N GLU A 3 -28.47 -25.82 -18.72
CA GLU A 3 -28.83 -24.39 -18.54
C GLU A 3 -30.32 -24.10 -18.79
N ASN A 4 -30.94 -24.86 -19.68
CA ASN A 4 -32.37 -24.75 -19.96
C ASN A 4 -33.23 -25.19 -18.77
N ASP A 5 -32.83 -26.27 -18.05
CA ASP A 5 -33.55 -26.72 -16.84
C ASP A 5 -33.48 -25.67 -15.72
N PHE A 6 -32.38 -24.93 -15.64
CA PHE A 6 -32.23 -23.85 -14.67
C PHE A 6 -33.14 -22.66 -15.02
N ARG A 7 -33.21 -22.28 -16.30
CA ARG A 7 -34.04 -21.17 -16.76
C ARG A 7 -35.53 -21.47 -16.59
N ASP A 8 -35.95 -22.71 -16.84
CA ASP A 8 -37.35 -23.11 -16.68
C ASP A 8 -37.74 -23.12 -15.20
N ARG A 9 -36.89 -23.66 -14.31
CA ARG A 9 -37.12 -23.61 -12.85
C ARG A 9 -37.12 -22.19 -12.29
N LEU A 10 -36.28 -21.31 -12.83
CA LEU A 10 -36.24 -19.91 -12.43
C LEU A 10 -37.51 -19.16 -12.87
N ARG A 11 -38.05 -19.49 -14.05
CA ARG A 11 -39.29 -18.88 -14.55
C ARG A 11 -40.52 -19.38 -13.78
N ASP A 12 -40.57 -20.67 -13.45
CA ASP A 12 -41.60 -21.25 -12.59
C ASP A 12 -41.57 -20.69 -11.16
N ALA A 13 -40.36 -20.41 -10.62
CA ALA A 13 -40.22 -19.89 -9.26
C ALA A 13 -40.58 -18.40 -9.13
N LEU A 14 -40.44 -17.62 -10.21
CA LEU A 14 -40.65 -16.17 -10.19
C LEU A 14 -42.03 -15.74 -10.70
N GLY A 15 -42.75 -16.62 -11.40
CA GLY A 15 -44.02 -16.30 -12.05
C GLY A 15 -43.85 -15.36 -13.24
N ASP A 16 -44.86 -15.29 -14.11
CA ASP A 16 -44.84 -14.38 -15.25
C ASP A 16 -44.91 -12.91 -14.77
N PRO A 17 -44.07 -12.01 -15.31
CA PRO A 17 -44.11 -10.60 -14.94
C PRO A 17 -45.44 -9.97 -15.39
N PRO A 18 -46.02 -9.05 -14.60
CA PRO A 18 -47.25 -8.38 -14.97
C PRO A 18 -47.04 -7.55 -16.25
N PRO A 19 -48.09 -7.39 -17.09
CA PRO A 19 -48.00 -6.60 -18.30
C PRO A 19 -47.68 -5.15 -17.96
N LEU A 20 -46.64 -4.62 -18.60
CA LEU A 20 -46.23 -3.21 -18.44
C LEU A 20 -47.39 -2.31 -18.88
N SER A 21 -47.98 -1.60 -17.92
CA SER A 21 -48.94 -0.53 -18.17
C SER A 21 -48.24 0.62 -18.90
N ALA A 22 -48.77 0.98 -20.07
CA ALA A 22 -48.29 2.12 -20.86
C ALA A 22 -48.41 3.43 -20.04
N PRO A 23 -47.44 4.36 -20.16
CA PRO A 23 -47.52 5.63 -19.47
C PRO A 23 -48.61 6.51 -20.08
N LEU A 24 -49.59 6.90 -19.26
CA LEU A 24 -50.54 7.97 -19.54
C LEU A 24 -49.79 9.31 -19.51
N LEU A 25 -49.41 9.80 -20.69
CA LEU A 25 -49.01 11.19 -20.90
C LEU A 25 -50.23 11.97 -21.40
N THR A 26 -50.83 12.76 -20.52
CA THR A 26 -51.77 13.82 -20.89
C THR A 26 -51.01 14.94 -21.64
N PRO A 27 -51.52 15.44 -22.78
CA PRO A 27 -50.91 16.56 -23.49
C PRO A 27 -51.13 17.86 -22.69
N SER A 28 -50.03 18.56 -22.42
CA SER A 28 -50.05 19.97 -22.01
C SER A 28 -50.02 20.82 -23.28
N ASP A 29 -51.15 21.47 -23.59
CA ASP A 29 -51.23 22.53 -24.58
C ASP A 29 -50.47 23.77 -24.08
N GLY A 30 -49.56 24.29 -24.91
CA GLY A 30 -49.00 25.63 -24.71
C GLY A 30 -47.51 25.82 -25.01
N ALA A 31 -47.01 25.36 -26.16
CA ALA A 31 -45.67 25.76 -26.62
C ALA A 31 -45.76 27.03 -27.49
N ALA A 32 -45.48 28.18 -26.87
CA ALA A 32 -45.25 29.44 -27.57
C ALA A 32 -44.02 29.32 -28.49
N ARG A 33 -44.21 29.61 -29.79
CA ARG A 33 -43.13 29.70 -30.79
C ARG A 33 -42.18 30.85 -30.41
N ARG A 34 -40.99 30.54 -29.89
CA ARG A 34 -39.87 31.50 -29.83
C ARG A 34 -39.22 31.57 -31.21
N ALA A 35 -39.48 32.67 -31.92
CA ALA A 35 -38.74 33.04 -33.11
C ALA A 35 -37.32 33.45 -32.71
N TYR A 36 -36.32 32.65 -33.08
CA TYR A 36 -34.91 33.04 -33.00
C TYR A 36 -34.62 34.08 -34.10
N PRO A 37 -34.13 35.29 -33.76
CA PRO A 37 -33.81 36.28 -34.77
C PRO A 37 -32.57 35.82 -35.54
N ARG A 38 -32.74 35.60 -36.85
CA ARG A 38 -31.72 35.13 -37.81
C ARG A 38 -30.40 35.91 -37.77
N GLY A 39 -30.36 37.12 -37.19
CA GLY A 39 -29.15 37.92 -37.02
C GLY A 39 -28.11 37.33 -36.04
N MET A 40 -28.53 36.63 -34.98
CA MET A 40 -27.60 36.09 -33.97
C MET A 40 -26.83 34.86 -34.48
N ALA A 41 -27.44 34.06 -35.35
CA ALA A 41 -26.77 32.91 -35.96
C ALA A 41 -25.68 33.34 -36.96
N VAL A 42 -25.93 34.43 -37.71
CA VAL A 42 -24.94 35.00 -38.64
C VAL A 42 -23.76 35.61 -37.87
N LEU A 43 -24.03 36.31 -36.77
CA LEU A 43 -22.97 36.89 -35.93
C LEU A 43 -22.06 35.81 -35.32
N ALA A 44 -22.64 34.71 -34.82
CA ALA A 44 -21.88 33.60 -34.27
C ALA A 44 -21.00 32.92 -35.34
N PHE A 45 -21.49 32.79 -36.57
CA PHE A 45 -20.72 32.21 -37.67
C PHE A 45 -19.57 33.12 -38.11
N VAL A 46 -19.79 34.43 -38.19
CA VAL A 46 -18.74 35.40 -38.54
C VAL A 46 -17.64 35.44 -37.48
N LEU A 47 -17.99 35.39 -36.19
CA LEU A 47 -17.02 35.31 -35.09
C LEU A 47 -16.18 34.04 -35.15
N ALA A 48 -16.79 32.89 -35.46
CA ALA A 48 -16.07 31.62 -35.59
C ALA A 48 -15.06 31.66 -36.75
N VAL A 49 -15.44 32.23 -37.91
CA VAL A 49 -14.55 32.37 -39.06
C VAL A 49 -13.39 33.33 -38.78
N LEU A 50 -13.65 34.46 -38.10
CA LEU A 50 -12.61 35.40 -37.68
C LEU A 50 -11.61 34.75 -36.73
N LEU A 51 -12.08 33.93 -35.78
CA LEU A 51 -11.21 33.24 -34.83
C LEU A 51 -10.26 32.25 -35.53
N VAL A 52 -10.77 31.52 -36.52
CA VAL A 52 -9.97 30.59 -37.34
C VAL A 52 -8.94 31.36 -38.17
N LEU A 53 -9.30 32.50 -38.76
CA LEU A 53 -8.36 33.32 -39.54
C LEU A 53 -7.23 33.90 -38.68
N VAL A 54 -7.52 34.32 -37.45
CA VAL A 54 -6.50 34.79 -36.49
C VAL A 54 -5.54 33.67 -36.09
N LEU A 55 -6.06 32.45 -35.86
CA LEU A 55 -5.25 31.27 -35.52
C LEU A 55 -4.37 30.79 -36.69
N VAL A 56 -4.83 30.93 -37.93
CA VAL A 56 -4.03 30.61 -39.11
C VAL A 56 -2.96 31.68 -39.36
N ALA A 57 -3.29 32.97 -39.22
CA ALA A 57 -2.34 34.07 -39.40
C ALA A 57 -1.19 34.03 -38.37
N THR A 58 -1.49 33.67 -37.11
CA THR A 58 -0.48 33.53 -36.05
C THR A 58 0.47 32.35 -36.28
N ARG A 59 0.02 31.25 -36.90
CA ARG A 59 0.91 30.14 -37.28
C ARG A 59 1.80 30.42 -38.49
N VAL A 60 1.40 31.33 -39.37
CA VAL A 60 2.21 31.70 -40.55
C VAL A 60 3.24 32.78 -40.20
N ALA A 61 2.93 33.70 -39.29
CA ALA A 61 3.84 34.78 -38.88
C ALA A 61 4.98 34.34 -37.95
N LEU A 62 4.91 33.16 -37.32
CA LEU A 62 5.89 32.66 -36.35
C LEU A 62 6.80 31.53 -36.88
N ARG A 63 6.94 31.38 -38.20
CA ARG A 63 8.02 30.54 -38.75
C ARG A 63 9.34 31.30 -38.68
N PRO A 64 10.34 30.85 -37.88
CA PRO A 64 11.68 31.42 -37.95
C PRO A 64 12.25 31.09 -39.33
N GLN A 65 12.55 32.12 -40.12
CA GLN A 65 13.41 31.94 -41.30
C GLN A 65 14.83 31.65 -40.80
N GLY A 66 15.22 30.39 -40.85
CA GLY A 66 16.61 29.99 -40.62
C GLY A 66 17.48 30.57 -41.74
N THR A 67 18.32 31.55 -41.39
CA THR A 67 19.45 31.96 -42.22
C THR A 67 20.43 30.79 -42.31
N ASN A 68 20.56 30.22 -43.51
CA ASN A 68 21.61 29.26 -43.83
C ASN A 68 22.97 29.97 -43.80
N LEU A 69 23.77 29.72 -42.76
CA LEU A 69 25.20 30.04 -42.75
C LEU A 69 25.99 28.85 -43.34
N PRO A 70 27.13 29.10 -44.02
CA PRO A 70 27.93 28.04 -44.63
C PRO A 70 28.53 27.10 -43.56
N ALA A 71 28.49 25.80 -43.84
CA ALA A 71 29.00 24.76 -42.96
C ALA A 71 30.51 24.88 -42.73
N VAL A 72 30.90 25.17 -41.48
CA VAL A 72 32.26 24.95 -40.99
C VAL A 72 32.38 23.50 -40.54
N LYS A 73 33.36 22.79 -41.07
CA LYS A 73 33.67 21.40 -40.73
C LYS A 73 34.10 21.33 -39.24
N PRO A 74 33.41 20.58 -38.36
CA PRO A 74 33.82 20.50 -36.96
C PRO A 74 34.98 19.51 -36.79
N SER A 75 36.04 19.97 -36.11
CA SER A 75 36.99 19.10 -35.41
C SER A 75 36.30 18.43 -34.22
N PRO A 76 36.73 17.22 -33.81
CA PRO A 76 36.05 16.44 -32.77
C PRO A 76 36.33 17.05 -31.39
N VAL A 77 35.46 17.92 -30.94
CA VAL A 77 35.31 18.23 -29.51
C VAL A 77 34.11 17.42 -29.05
N ALA A 78 34.32 16.53 -28.09
CA ALA A 78 33.25 15.74 -27.49
C ALA A 78 32.15 16.67 -26.98
N GLN A 79 30.95 16.57 -27.57
CA GLN A 79 29.77 17.23 -27.04
C GLN A 79 29.42 16.60 -25.68
N PRO A 80 29.14 17.38 -24.63
CA PRO A 80 28.53 16.86 -23.42
C PRO A 80 27.22 16.16 -23.78
N ALA A 81 26.98 14.97 -23.24
CA ALA A 81 25.68 14.32 -23.39
C ALA A 81 24.57 15.25 -22.87
N PRO A 82 23.39 15.31 -23.50
CA PRO A 82 22.27 16.18 -23.11
C PRO A 82 21.76 16.02 -21.65
N ASP A 83 22.27 15.04 -20.91
CA ASP A 83 21.78 14.62 -19.59
C ASP A 83 22.76 14.90 -18.43
N SER A 84 23.79 15.75 -18.60
CA SER A 84 24.59 16.22 -17.45
C SER A 84 23.82 17.32 -16.69
N PHE A 85 22.74 16.95 -16.00
CA PHE A 85 22.04 17.84 -15.06
C PHE A 85 22.56 17.54 -13.64
N PRO A 86 23.60 18.24 -13.16
CA PRO A 86 24.05 18.06 -11.79
C PRO A 86 22.96 18.54 -10.83
N CYS A 87 22.42 17.61 -10.05
CA CYS A 87 21.36 17.89 -9.09
C CYS A 87 21.51 17.05 -7.83
N ALA A 88 20.92 17.54 -6.75
CA ALA A 88 20.82 16.85 -5.49
C ALA A 88 19.41 16.27 -5.37
N LEU A 89 19.29 14.95 -5.51
CA LEU A 89 18.02 14.25 -5.35
C LEU A 89 17.74 14.03 -3.86
N PRO A 90 16.65 14.58 -3.29
CA PRO A 90 16.28 14.32 -1.91
C PRO A 90 15.85 12.86 -1.74
N VAL A 91 16.35 12.20 -0.70
CA VAL A 91 16.10 10.78 -0.44
C VAL A 91 15.94 10.51 1.05
N VAL A 92 15.12 9.50 1.36
CA VAL A 92 15.04 8.88 2.68
C VAL A 92 15.73 7.51 2.60
N VAL A 93 16.81 7.36 3.36
CA VAL A 93 17.53 6.09 3.50
C VAL A 93 17.15 5.46 4.83
N THR A 94 16.50 4.30 4.81
CA THR A 94 16.12 3.58 6.03
C THR A 94 16.99 2.34 6.17
N SER A 95 17.75 2.27 7.26
CA SER A 95 18.48 1.07 7.66
C SER A 95 17.69 0.31 8.72
N GLU A 96 17.45 -0.96 8.47
CA GLU A 96 16.82 -1.89 9.41
C GLU A 96 17.77 -3.06 9.67
N ALA A 97 18.03 -3.37 10.93
CA ALA A 97 18.81 -4.53 11.31
C ALA A 97 18.15 -5.26 12.48
N GLY A 98 18.22 -6.59 12.49
CA GLY A 98 17.55 -7.37 13.51
C GLY A 98 18.18 -8.74 13.75
N ASN A 99 17.83 -9.29 14.90
CA ASN A 99 18.13 -10.67 15.30
C ASN A 99 16.81 -11.40 15.56
N PRO A 100 16.73 -12.71 15.30
CA PRO A 100 15.58 -13.51 15.67
C PRO A 100 15.21 -13.32 17.15
N GLY A 101 13.93 -13.08 17.44
CA GLY A 101 13.43 -12.86 18.81
C GLY A 101 13.72 -11.48 19.41
N GLN A 102 14.36 -10.55 18.68
CA GLN A 102 14.59 -9.17 19.10
C GLN A 102 13.81 -8.19 18.22
N GLY A 103 13.43 -7.03 18.78
CA GLY A 103 12.88 -5.95 17.96
C GLY A 103 13.93 -5.44 16.98
N ALA A 104 13.54 -5.21 15.73
CA ALA A 104 14.42 -4.62 14.74
C ALA A 104 14.85 -3.20 15.16
N VAL A 105 16.10 -2.86 14.90
CA VAL A 105 16.64 -1.52 15.06
C VAL A 105 16.53 -0.81 13.72
N ILE A 106 15.72 0.25 13.68
CA ILE A 106 15.43 1.02 12.47
C ILE A 106 15.99 2.43 12.63
N ARG A 107 16.65 2.94 11.59
CA ARG A 107 17.09 4.33 11.50
C ARG A 107 16.80 4.88 10.11
N ALA A 108 16.09 6.00 10.05
CA ALA A 108 15.95 6.80 8.84
C ALA A 108 17.00 7.92 8.82
N SER A 109 17.64 8.11 7.68
CA SER A 109 18.54 9.22 7.38
C SER A 109 17.96 10.03 6.23
N LEU A 110 17.76 11.32 6.46
CA LEU A 110 17.25 12.27 5.47
C LEU A 110 18.44 12.96 4.81
N GLY A 111 18.48 13.02 3.49
CA GLY A 111 19.62 13.60 2.80
C GLY A 111 19.44 13.65 1.30
N PHE A 112 20.55 13.74 0.59
CA PHE A 112 20.56 13.91 -0.85
C PHE A 112 21.58 13.01 -1.52
N VAL A 113 21.25 12.54 -2.72
CA VAL A 113 22.20 11.93 -3.66
C VAL A 113 22.58 12.94 -4.73
N ASN A 114 23.88 13.22 -4.86
CA ASN A 114 24.39 14.10 -5.90
C ASN A 114 24.46 13.36 -7.24
N ILE A 115 23.52 13.64 -8.15
CA ILE A 115 23.49 13.13 -9.52
C ILE A 115 24.43 13.95 -10.42
N PRO A 116 25.18 13.34 -11.34
CA PRO A 116 25.28 11.89 -11.62
C PRO A 116 26.29 11.15 -10.73
N GLY A 117 26.97 11.84 -9.80
CA GLY A 117 28.06 11.28 -8.99
C GLY A 117 27.66 10.16 -8.02
N GLY A 118 26.38 10.07 -7.63
CA GLY A 118 25.83 9.02 -6.78
C GLY A 118 26.21 9.11 -5.30
N GLY A 119 26.89 10.17 -4.85
CA GLY A 119 27.28 10.34 -3.44
C GLY A 119 26.09 10.76 -2.58
N PHE A 120 25.66 9.88 -1.67
CA PHE A 120 24.68 10.18 -0.62
C PHE A 120 25.34 10.94 0.53
N GLN A 121 24.68 12.01 0.98
CA GLN A 121 25.07 12.77 2.16
C GLN A 121 23.83 13.12 2.99
N VAL A 122 23.94 12.97 4.31
CA VAL A 122 22.87 13.28 5.26
C VAL A 122 22.76 14.78 5.43
N ASP A 123 21.53 15.27 5.49
CA ASP A 123 21.23 16.66 5.82
C ASP A 123 21.17 16.83 7.34
N PRO A 124 22.18 17.47 7.97
CA PRO A 124 22.19 17.67 9.41
C PRO A 124 21.13 18.67 9.88
N SER A 125 20.55 19.45 8.97
CA SER A 125 19.48 20.41 9.25
C SER A 125 18.08 19.80 9.11
N ALA A 126 17.99 18.53 8.68
CA ALA A 126 16.72 17.86 8.48
C ALA A 126 15.93 17.75 9.79
N SER A 127 14.85 18.52 9.86
CA SER A 127 13.93 18.52 10.98
C SER A 127 12.50 18.73 10.51
N VAL A 128 11.61 17.90 11.02
CA VAL A 128 10.17 17.99 10.83
C VAL A 128 9.41 18.22 12.13
N GLY A 129 10.10 18.18 13.28
CA GLY A 129 9.49 18.20 14.61
C GLY A 129 8.83 19.53 15.00
N ASP A 130 9.07 20.61 14.24
CA ASP A 130 8.41 21.90 14.40
C ASP A 130 7.05 21.97 13.68
N LEU A 131 6.67 20.94 12.93
CA LEU A 131 5.41 20.87 12.19
C LEU A 131 4.45 19.82 12.78
N PRO A 132 3.13 19.97 12.59
CA PRO A 132 2.16 18.93 12.96
C PRO A 132 2.52 17.58 12.35
N GLN A 133 2.31 16.49 13.07
CA GLN A 133 2.77 15.13 12.71
C GLN A 133 4.29 14.99 12.58
N GLY A 134 5.07 16.00 12.99
CA GLY A 134 6.51 15.93 13.06
C GLY A 134 6.99 15.06 14.23
N GLY A 135 7.61 13.92 13.94
CA GLY A 135 8.15 13.04 14.95
C GLY A 135 9.01 11.91 14.38
N PRO A 136 9.62 11.09 15.26
CA PRO A 136 10.35 9.90 14.82
C PRO A 136 9.43 8.95 14.04
N GLY A 137 9.86 8.56 12.83
CA GLY A 137 9.09 7.65 11.97
C GLY A 137 8.00 8.32 11.12
N SER A 138 7.84 9.65 11.21
CA SER A 138 6.96 10.37 10.31
C SER A 138 7.46 10.28 8.86
N PRO A 139 6.55 10.22 7.86
CA PRO A 139 6.92 10.40 6.46
C PRO A 139 7.76 11.67 6.31
N SER A 140 8.77 11.63 5.45
CA SER A 140 9.64 12.78 5.24
C SER A 140 9.74 13.05 3.74
N PHE A 141 9.42 14.27 3.35
CA PHE A 141 9.49 14.75 1.98
C PHE A 141 10.19 16.11 1.96
N TYR A 142 11.07 16.33 0.98
CA TYR A 142 11.77 17.58 0.80
C TYR A 142 10.99 18.48 -0.15
N SER A 143 10.48 19.59 0.39
CA SER A 143 9.88 20.63 -0.44
C SER A 143 10.96 21.49 -1.08
N ALA A 144 11.17 21.36 -2.39
CA ALA A 144 12.06 22.24 -3.14
C ALA A 144 11.60 23.71 -3.08
N ALA A 145 10.28 23.94 -3.07
CA ALA A 145 9.68 25.27 -2.97
C ALA A 145 9.99 25.98 -1.64
N LEU A 146 10.11 25.22 -0.55
CA LEU A 146 10.39 25.75 0.79
C LEU A 146 11.83 25.51 1.25
N LYS A 147 12.59 24.73 0.49
CA LYS A 147 13.96 24.30 0.77
C LYS A 147 14.11 23.62 2.15
N ARG A 148 13.15 22.78 2.52
CA ARG A 148 13.16 22.07 3.80
C ARG A 148 12.43 20.73 3.74
N TRP A 149 12.79 19.85 4.68
CA TRP A 149 12.04 18.64 4.99
C TRP A 149 10.72 18.96 5.69
N VAL A 150 9.70 18.15 5.41
CA VAL A 150 8.35 18.24 5.99
C VAL A 150 7.81 16.86 6.36
N PRO A 151 6.88 16.74 7.33
CA PRO A 151 6.32 15.46 7.77
C PRO A 151 5.22 14.94 6.81
N ALA A 152 5.58 14.79 5.53
CA ALA A 152 4.67 14.41 4.46
C ALA A 152 5.30 13.36 3.54
N SER A 153 4.49 12.74 2.69
CA SER A 153 4.91 12.01 1.49
C SER A 153 4.49 12.78 0.23
N GLY A 154 4.98 12.38 -0.94
CA GLY A 154 4.53 12.94 -2.22
C GLY A 154 3.01 12.83 -2.42
N ARG A 155 2.34 11.83 -1.83
CA ARG A 155 0.88 11.65 -1.90
C ARG A 155 0.07 12.65 -1.06
N THR A 156 0.72 13.26 -0.08
CA THR A 156 0.08 14.14 0.91
C THR A 156 0.55 15.58 0.80
N MET A 157 1.53 15.85 -0.07
CA MET A 157 2.05 17.17 -0.34
C MET A 157 1.20 17.84 -1.43
N SER A 158 0.95 19.14 -1.31
CA SER A 158 0.30 19.90 -2.37
C SER A 158 1.19 19.95 -3.63
N PRO A 159 0.61 20.02 -4.84
CA PRO A 159 1.40 20.06 -6.08
C PRO A 159 2.41 21.21 -6.19
N ASP A 160 2.22 22.30 -5.44
CA ASP A 160 3.16 23.42 -5.37
C ASP A 160 4.22 23.29 -4.26
N GLY A 161 4.18 22.19 -3.50
CA GLY A 161 5.11 21.87 -2.42
C GLY A 161 4.98 22.75 -1.17
N ARG A 162 3.90 23.53 -1.03
CA ARG A 162 3.78 24.56 0.02
C ARG A 162 2.85 24.20 1.17
N ALA A 163 2.04 23.17 1.01
CA ALA A 163 1.13 22.67 2.03
C ALA A 163 1.14 21.14 2.07
N PHE A 164 0.75 20.56 3.19
CA PHE A 164 0.56 19.11 3.27
C PHE A 164 -0.72 18.76 4.03
N ALA A 165 -1.28 17.61 3.72
CA ALA A 165 -2.46 17.07 4.35
C ALA A 165 -2.10 15.95 5.33
N TYR A 166 -2.80 15.88 6.46
CA TYR A 166 -2.65 14.78 7.41
C TYR A 166 -3.99 14.43 8.07
N ILE A 167 -4.05 13.25 8.69
CA ILE A 167 -5.24 12.74 9.36
C ILE A 167 -5.03 12.73 10.88
N THR A 168 -6.06 13.15 11.60
CA THR A 168 -6.17 12.99 13.06
C THR A 168 -7.33 12.04 13.37
N LEU A 169 -7.08 11.03 14.21
CA LEU A 169 -8.14 10.20 14.77
C LEU A 169 -8.63 10.81 16.10
N LEU A 170 -9.94 10.77 16.32
CA LEU A 170 -10.59 11.32 17.51
C LEU A 170 -11.23 10.20 18.35
N PRO A 171 -11.26 10.35 19.69
CA PRO A 171 -10.63 11.41 20.48
C PRO A 171 -9.10 11.35 20.41
N ALA A 172 -8.41 12.41 20.85
CA ALA A 172 -6.95 12.46 20.81
C ALA A 172 -6.31 11.22 21.47
N GLY A 173 -5.33 10.61 20.80
CA GLY A 173 -4.72 9.34 21.21
C GLY A 173 -5.46 8.10 20.72
N ALA A 174 -6.58 8.25 20.00
CA ALA A 174 -7.25 7.15 19.34
C ALA A 174 -6.38 6.49 18.25
N ASN A 175 -6.70 5.25 17.97
CA ASN A 175 -6.17 4.43 16.90
C ASN A 175 -7.33 3.86 16.08
N TYR A 176 -7.02 3.16 14.99
CA TYR A 176 -8.04 2.60 14.09
C TYR A 176 -8.98 1.58 14.74
N SER A 177 -8.66 1.05 15.92
CA SER A 177 -9.52 0.12 16.66
C SER A 177 -10.49 0.82 17.62
N ASN A 178 -10.29 2.10 17.97
CA ASN A 178 -11.09 2.78 19.00
C ASN A 178 -11.46 4.23 18.70
N PHE A 179 -11.20 4.71 17.47
CA PHE A 179 -11.61 6.04 17.06
C PHE A 179 -13.15 6.14 16.93
N THR A 180 -13.68 7.32 17.20
CA THR A 180 -15.10 7.67 17.02
C THR A 180 -15.35 8.48 15.76
N SER A 181 -14.32 9.21 15.32
CA SER A 181 -14.32 10.01 14.11
C SER A 181 -12.88 10.31 13.68
N SER A 182 -12.71 10.82 12.48
CA SER A 182 -11.42 11.31 12.00
C SER A 182 -11.56 12.66 11.29
N GLU A 183 -10.45 13.38 11.24
CA GLU A 183 -10.37 14.71 10.64
C GLU A 183 -9.22 14.76 9.64
N LEU A 184 -9.47 15.36 8.47
CA LEU A 184 -8.44 15.72 7.51
C LEU A 184 -8.05 17.18 7.71
N HIS A 185 -6.75 17.38 7.91
CA HIS A 185 -6.13 18.67 8.14
C HIS A 185 -5.26 19.07 6.95
N ILE A 186 -5.13 20.37 6.73
CA ILE A 186 -4.21 20.95 5.76
C ILE A 186 -3.35 22.00 6.48
N VAL A 187 -2.04 21.82 6.37
CA VAL A 187 -1.05 22.74 6.93
C VAL A 187 -0.46 23.59 5.83
N ASP A 188 -0.66 24.90 5.87
CA ASP A 188 0.17 25.86 5.13
C ASP A 188 1.47 26.05 5.89
N ILE A 189 2.57 25.55 5.32
CA ILE A 189 3.86 25.44 6.01
C ILE A 189 4.48 26.83 6.23
N ALA A 190 4.36 27.71 5.24
CA ALA A 190 4.93 29.05 5.31
C ALA A 190 4.20 29.92 6.33
N LYS A 191 2.86 29.79 6.40
CA LYS A 191 2.03 30.51 7.37
C LYS A 191 1.99 29.85 8.75
N ARG A 192 2.51 28.63 8.88
CA ARG A 192 2.34 27.76 10.07
C ARG A 192 0.88 27.66 10.50
N ALA A 193 0.00 27.58 9.51
CA ALA A 193 -1.44 27.56 9.73
C ALA A 193 -1.95 26.15 9.47
N ASP A 194 -2.45 25.49 10.51
CA ASP A 194 -3.22 24.26 10.41
C ASP A 194 -4.71 24.60 10.38
N ARG A 195 -5.44 23.96 9.47
CA ARG A 195 -6.89 24.00 9.46
C ARG A 195 -7.46 22.62 9.16
N ARG A 196 -8.57 22.32 9.81
CA ARG A 196 -9.42 21.20 9.44
C ARG A 196 -10.12 21.49 8.12
N ALA A 197 -9.90 20.63 7.13
CA ALA A 197 -10.58 20.70 5.83
C ALA A 197 -11.82 19.81 5.79
N TRP A 198 -11.82 18.68 6.51
CA TRP A 198 -12.95 17.76 6.54
C TRP A 198 -12.99 16.93 7.82
N SER A 199 -14.17 16.42 8.19
CA SER A 199 -14.38 15.49 9.30
C SER A 199 -15.39 14.42 8.89
N ASN A 200 -15.17 13.19 9.36
CA ASN A 200 -16.05 12.06 9.11
C ASN A 200 -16.10 11.12 10.32
N ALA A 201 -17.22 10.43 10.53
CA ALA A 201 -17.34 9.40 11.56
C ALA A 201 -16.53 8.12 11.21
N ALA A 202 -16.30 7.87 9.92
CA ALA A 202 -15.43 6.82 9.43
C ALA A 202 -13.94 7.23 9.49
N GLY A 203 -13.05 6.25 9.34
CA GLY A 203 -11.61 6.51 9.27
C GLY A 203 -11.26 7.06 7.90
N ILE A 204 -10.59 8.21 7.85
CA ILE A 204 -10.12 8.84 6.61
C ILE A 204 -8.68 8.38 6.32
N GLU A 205 -8.39 8.13 5.05
CA GLU A 205 -7.04 7.92 4.53
C GLU A 205 -6.82 8.83 3.30
N VAL A 206 -5.69 9.54 3.24
CA VAL A 206 -5.31 10.32 2.05
C VAL A 206 -4.67 9.39 1.02
N ILE A 207 -5.23 9.36 -0.19
CA ILE A 207 -4.75 8.51 -1.28
C ILE A 207 -3.75 9.26 -2.15
N ASN A 208 -4.09 10.49 -2.54
CA ASN A 208 -3.23 11.38 -3.30
C ASN A 208 -3.69 12.84 -3.17
N TRP A 209 -2.79 13.79 -3.42
CA TRP A 209 -3.10 15.19 -3.61
C TRP A 209 -2.57 15.63 -4.98
N ASP A 210 -3.51 15.85 -5.91
CA ASP A 210 -3.21 16.27 -7.28
C ASP A 210 -3.85 17.65 -7.59
N SER A 211 -3.77 18.06 -8.86
CA SER A 211 -4.36 19.33 -9.33
C SER A 211 -5.88 19.37 -9.25
N ALA A 212 -6.57 18.23 -9.14
CA ALA A 212 -8.02 18.15 -8.94
C ALA A 212 -8.41 18.21 -7.45
N GLY A 213 -7.43 18.16 -6.53
CA GLY A 213 -7.62 18.30 -5.09
C GLY A 213 -7.11 17.09 -4.32
N ILE A 214 -7.57 16.93 -3.07
CA ILE A 214 -7.17 15.81 -2.23
C ILE A 214 -8.14 14.66 -2.46
N LEU A 215 -7.65 13.54 -2.96
CA LEU A 215 -8.39 12.29 -3.01
C LEU A 215 -8.19 11.56 -1.69
N ALA A 216 -9.28 11.31 -0.98
CA ALA A 216 -9.28 10.56 0.27
C ALA A 216 -10.26 9.40 0.19
N SER A 217 -10.03 8.38 1.01
CA SER A 217 -10.96 7.28 1.21
C SER A 217 -11.50 7.26 2.62
N THR A 218 -12.70 6.68 2.79
CA THR A 218 -13.27 6.42 4.11
C THR A 218 -13.60 4.94 4.27
N VAL A 219 -13.21 4.38 5.41
CA VAL A 219 -13.58 3.02 5.83
C VAL A 219 -14.32 3.09 7.17
N PRO A 220 -15.55 2.55 7.28
CA PRO A 220 -16.26 2.52 8.56
C PRO A 220 -15.49 1.72 9.61
N ALA A 221 -15.55 2.15 10.89
CA ALA A 221 -14.82 1.50 11.98
C ALA A 221 -15.17 0.01 12.17
N GLN A 222 -16.40 -0.40 11.82
CA GLN A 222 -16.86 -1.79 11.91
C GLN A 222 -16.62 -2.59 10.61
N GLY A 223 -15.85 -2.05 9.66
CA GLY A 223 -15.72 -2.57 8.31
C GLY A 223 -16.88 -2.14 7.41
N GLY A 224 -16.68 -2.24 6.10
CA GLY A 224 -17.67 -1.82 5.10
C GLY A 224 -17.04 -1.54 3.75
N VAL A 225 -17.83 -0.98 2.83
CA VAL A 225 -17.36 -0.58 1.51
C VAL A 225 -16.54 0.70 1.66
N ARG A 226 -15.30 0.67 1.16
CA ARG A 226 -14.46 1.84 1.03
C ARG A 226 -15.09 2.82 0.05
N LEU A 227 -15.30 4.06 0.47
CA LEU A 227 -15.79 5.14 -0.39
C LEU A 227 -14.67 6.13 -0.70
N LEU A 228 -14.70 6.72 -1.89
CA LEU A 228 -13.75 7.74 -2.30
C LEU A 228 -14.39 9.13 -2.30
N TRP A 229 -13.59 10.11 -1.96
CA TRP A 229 -14.00 11.50 -1.81
C TRP A 229 -12.95 12.42 -2.39
N ARG A 230 -13.39 13.45 -3.12
CA ARG A 230 -12.55 14.56 -3.56
C ARG A 230 -12.84 15.75 -2.65
N ILE A 231 -11.78 16.27 -2.04
CA ILE A 231 -11.81 17.45 -1.19
C ILE A 231 -11.10 18.58 -1.94
N ASP A 232 -11.81 19.69 -2.13
CA ASP A 232 -11.19 20.94 -2.59
C ASP A 232 -10.36 21.50 -1.43
N PRO A 233 -9.02 21.56 -1.56
CA PRO A 233 -8.18 22.07 -0.49
C PRO A 233 -8.52 23.51 -0.15
N ALA A 234 -8.90 24.38 -1.10
CA ALA A 234 -9.11 25.80 -0.82
C ALA A 234 -10.40 26.05 -0.02
N SER A 235 -11.52 25.46 -0.43
CA SER A 235 -12.82 25.69 0.20
C SER A 235 -13.18 24.70 1.31
N GLY A 236 -12.55 23.51 1.33
CA GLY A 236 -13.00 22.37 2.13
C GLY A 236 -14.25 21.69 1.57
N GLY A 237 -14.70 22.06 0.37
CA GLY A 237 -15.82 21.41 -0.31
C GLY A 237 -15.52 19.93 -0.57
N VAL A 238 -16.48 19.06 -0.28
CA VAL A 238 -16.33 17.60 -0.40
C VAL A 238 -17.37 17.05 -1.36
N SER A 239 -16.92 16.19 -2.28
CA SER A 239 -17.76 15.47 -3.22
C SER A 239 -17.36 14.00 -3.29
N GLN A 240 -18.31 13.11 -3.52
CA GLN A 240 -18.01 11.70 -3.68
C GLN A 240 -17.30 11.48 -5.03
N ALA A 241 -16.20 10.73 -5.02
CA ALA A 241 -15.47 10.34 -6.22
C ALA A 241 -15.87 8.92 -6.65
N PRO A 242 -15.84 8.62 -7.96
CA PRO A 242 -16.05 7.26 -8.45
C PRO A 242 -14.86 6.36 -8.07
N GLN A 243 -15.08 5.04 -7.97
CA GLN A 243 -14.05 4.08 -7.52
C GLN A 243 -12.81 4.05 -8.43
N ASP A 244 -12.98 4.32 -9.72
CA ASP A 244 -11.92 4.40 -10.71
C ASP A 244 -11.04 5.67 -10.57
N ALA A 245 -11.39 6.59 -9.67
CA ALA A 245 -10.54 7.73 -9.34
C ALA A 245 -9.32 7.34 -8.49
N ASP A 246 -9.32 6.17 -7.85
CA ASP A 246 -8.19 5.73 -7.02
C ASP A 246 -7.05 5.18 -7.89
N PRO A 247 -5.89 5.87 -7.92
CA PRO A 247 -4.76 5.49 -8.75
C PRO A 247 -4.10 4.17 -8.30
N ASN A 248 -4.39 3.69 -7.08
CA ASN A 248 -3.92 2.39 -6.61
C ASN A 248 -4.61 1.24 -7.34
N PHE A 249 -5.80 1.44 -7.92
CA PHE A 249 -6.45 0.40 -8.71
C PHE A 249 -5.90 0.37 -10.12
N LEU A 250 -5.59 -0.84 -10.58
CA LEU A 250 -5.16 -1.06 -11.95
C LEU A 250 -6.37 -0.86 -12.89
N PRO A 251 -6.34 0.13 -13.81
CA PRO A 251 -7.53 0.58 -14.54
C PRO A 251 -7.93 -0.33 -15.72
N MET A 252 -7.48 -1.58 -15.72
CA MET A 252 -7.73 -2.53 -16.81
C MET A 252 -7.70 -3.97 -16.31
N THR A 253 -8.39 -4.86 -17.04
CA THR A 253 -8.35 -6.29 -16.77
C THR A 253 -6.93 -6.82 -16.96
N MET A 254 -6.44 -7.60 -16.00
CA MET A 254 -5.13 -8.27 -16.06
C MET A 254 -4.91 -9.12 -17.32
N ALA A 255 -6.00 -9.51 -18.00
CA ALA A 255 -6.00 -10.14 -19.32
C ALA A 255 -5.49 -9.15 -20.38
N GLY A 256 -4.17 -9.02 -20.50
CA GLY A 256 -3.51 -8.09 -21.43
C GLY A 256 -2.22 -7.49 -20.86
N LEU A 257 -1.97 -7.67 -19.57
CA LEU A 257 -0.77 -7.17 -18.90
C LEU A 257 0.31 -8.25 -18.78
N PRO A 258 1.59 -7.91 -18.96
CA PRO A 258 2.69 -8.85 -18.79
C PRO A 258 2.77 -9.34 -17.34
N HIS A 259 2.97 -10.65 -17.15
CA HIS A 259 3.24 -11.32 -15.86
C HIS A 259 2.09 -11.26 -14.82
N SER A 260 0.93 -11.82 -15.19
CA SER A 260 -0.28 -11.89 -14.35
C SER A 260 -0.12 -12.73 -13.07
N GLY A 261 0.21 -12.09 -11.94
CA GLY A 261 0.27 -12.73 -10.61
C GLY A 261 -0.05 -11.80 -9.44
N GLY A 262 -0.02 -10.49 -9.65
CA GLY A 262 -0.30 -9.43 -8.67
C GLY A 262 0.25 -8.10 -9.19
N TYR A 263 -0.11 -6.99 -8.55
CA TYR A 263 0.46 -5.68 -8.86
C TYR A 263 0.66 -4.85 -7.59
N SER A 264 1.55 -3.87 -7.66
CA SER A 264 1.70 -2.84 -6.63
C SER A 264 1.84 -1.48 -7.29
N TYR A 265 1.06 -0.51 -6.82
CA TYR A 265 1.17 0.86 -7.27
C TYR A 265 2.38 1.55 -6.63
N LEU A 266 3.22 2.16 -7.47
CA LEU A 266 4.46 2.84 -7.05
C LEU A 266 4.22 4.33 -6.84
N GLY A 267 3.50 4.98 -7.75
CA GLY A 267 3.18 6.41 -7.67
C GLY A 267 2.59 6.96 -8.97
N THR A 268 2.30 8.26 -8.98
CA THR A 268 1.85 8.99 -10.17
C THR A 268 2.94 9.95 -10.58
N ASP A 269 3.28 9.98 -11.87
CA ASP A 269 4.29 10.91 -12.35
C ASP A 269 3.74 12.33 -12.58
N SER A 270 4.62 13.27 -12.92
CA SER A 270 4.27 14.67 -13.21
C SER A 270 3.30 14.87 -14.39
N GLN A 271 3.05 13.83 -15.20
CA GLN A 271 2.10 13.83 -16.31
C GLN A 271 0.75 13.18 -15.94
N GLY A 272 0.59 12.73 -14.68
CA GLY A 272 -0.62 12.05 -14.22
C GLY A 272 -0.68 10.58 -14.61
N ARG A 273 0.45 9.95 -14.97
CA ARG A 273 0.51 8.53 -15.31
C ARG A 273 0.71 7.71 -14.04
N SER A 274 -0.13 6.71 -13.83
CA SER A 274 -0.01 5.78 -12.71
C SER A 274 1.03 4.72 -13.01
N VAL A 275 1.99 4.53 -12.10
CA VAL A 275 3.11 3.62 -12.27
C VAL A 275 2.89 2.40 -11.39
N PHE A 276 3.02 1.21 -11.98
CA PHE A 276 2.81 -0.06 -11.32
C PHE A 276 3.98 -1.00 -11.53
N ARG A 277 4.28 -1.79 -10.50
CA ARG A 277 4.95 -3.07 -10.67
C ARG A 277 3.90 -4.15 -10.90
N LEU A 278 4.11 -4.98 -11.91
CA LEU A 278 3.30 -6.15 -12.23
C LEU A 278 4.15 -7.41 -11.99
N GLY A 279 3.59 -8.41 -11.32
CA GLY A 279 4.31 -9.63 -10.95
C GLY A 279 4.99 -9.56 -9.57
N SER A 280 5.77 -10.59 -9.25
CA SER A 280 6.44 -10.76 -7.95
C SER A 280 7.94 -10.48 -8.05
N ARG A 281 8.53 -10.08 -6.91
CA ARG A 281 9.97 -9.97 -6.70
C ARG A 281 10.60 -11.27 -6.20
N ASP A 282 9.82 -12.35 -6.13
CA ASP A 282 10.33 -13.65 -5.72
C ASP A 282 11.44 -14.12 -6.66
N PRO A 283 12.56 -14.68 -6.14
CA PRO A 283 13.67 -15.13 -6.95
C PRO A 283 13.23 -16.02 -8.12
N GLY A 284 13.66 -15.68 -9.33
CA GLY A 284 13.31 -16.41 -10.56
C GLY A 284 11.94 -16.07 -11.16
N THR A 285 11.15 -15.20 -10.52
CA THR A 285 9.89 -14.69 -11.08
C THR A 285 10.15 -13.45 -11.92
N LYS A 286 9.40 -13.33 -13.03
CA LYS A 286 9.44 -12.14 -13.87
C LYS A 286 8.49 -11.07 -13.35
N TYR A 287 8.89 -9.81 -13.48
CA TYR A 287 8.05 -8.65 -13.23
C TYR A 287 8.22 -7.60 -14.32
N SER A 288 7.34 -6.61 -14.30
CA SER A 288 7.40 -5.48 -15.21
C SER A 288 7.05 -4.19 -14.46
N ILE A 289 7.71 -3.10 -14.83
CA ILE A 289 7.34 -1.77 -14.38
C ILE A 289 6.66 -1.08 -15.56
N VAL A 290 5.45 -0.61 -15.34
CA VAL A 290 4.62 0.02 -16.37
C VAL A 290 4.10 1.36 -15.90
N ALA A 291 4.06 2.33 -16.80
CA ALA A 291 3.29 3.55 -16.62
C ALA A 291 1.99 3.45 -17.43
N ILE A 292 0.86 3.79 -16.82
CA ILE A 292 -0.47 3.69 -17.41
C ILE A 292 -1.13 5.06 -17.44
N GLN A 293 -1.66 5.44 -18.60
CA GLN A 293 -2.41 6.69 -18.79
C GLN A 293 -3.55 6.46 -19.76
N ALA A 294 -4.80 6.75 -19.36
CA ALA A 294 -5.98 6.60 -20.21
C ALA A 294 -6.04 5.23 -20.92
N GLY A 295 -5.69 4.16 -20.20
CA GLY A 295 -5.66 2.78 -20.73
C GLY A 295 -4.47 2.44 -21.64
N GLN A 296 -3.57 3.38 -21.93
CA GLN A 296 -2.32 3.12 -22.64
C GLN A 296 -1.24 2.66 -21.66
N VAL A 297 -0.56 1.56 -21.99
CA VAL A 297 0.49 0.96 -21.15
C VAL A 297 1.85 1.22 -21.80
N THR A 298 2.75 1.85 -21.04
CA THR A 298 4.16 2.01 -21.41
C THR A 298 5.00 1.15 -20.49
N THR A 299 5.67 0.13 -21.03
CA THR A 299 6.62 -0.68 -20.27
C THR A 299 7.91 0.09 -20.07
N LEU A 300 8.19 0.47 -18.82
CA LEU A 300 9.45 1.10 -18.42
C LEU A 300 10.55 0.05 -18.31
N TYR A 301 10.17 -1.15 -17.85
CA TYR A 301 11.06 -2.29 -17.66
C TYR A 301 10.31 -3.62 -17.66
N ALA A 302 10.98 -4.68 -18.12
CA ALA A 302 10.54 -6.06 -17.93
C ALA A 302 11.76 -6.96 -17.74
N GLY A 303 11.77 -7.71 -16.64
CA GLY A 303 12.93 -8.52 -16.23
C GLY A 303 12.57 -9.55 -15.17
N ALA A 304 13.58 -10.07 -14.49
CA ALA A 304 13.44 -10.98 -13.36
C ALA A 304 14.21 -10.45 -12.16
N ALA A 305 13.77 -10.78 -10.95
CA ALA A 305 14.48 -10.35 -9.74
C ALA A 305 15.94 -10.81 -9.80
N ARG A 306 16.89 -9.88 -9.59
CA ARG A 306 18.34 -10.10 -9.66
C ARG A 306 18.89 -10.48 -11.04
N ASP A 307 18.24 -10.05 -12.11
CA ASP A 307 18.85 -10.10 -13.43
C ASP A 307 20.06 -9.14 -13.54
N PRO A 308 20.87 -9.19 -14.61
CA PRO A 308 22.07 -8.37 -14.73
C PRO A 308 21.82 -6.85 -14.74
N THR A 309 20.59 -6.41 -15.01
CA THR A 309 20.22 -4.99 -14.94
C THR A 309 20.05 -4.55 -13.49
N ASP A 310 19.61 -5.46 -12.60
CA ASP A 310 19.48 -5.22 -11.16
C ASP A 310 18.54 -4.04 -10.85
N PHE A 311 17.51 -3.85 -11.69
CA PHE A 311 16.52 -2.78 -11.51
C PHE A 311 15.34 -3.27 -10.68
N ASP A 312 15.47 -3.22 -9.37
CA ASP A 312 14.48 -3.72 -8.43
C ASP A 312 13.86 -2.57 -7.61
N PRO A 313 12.91 -1.81 -8.20
CA PRO A 313 12.55 -0.52 -7.65
C PRO A 313 11.81 -0.59 -6.32
N GLU A 314 12.27 0.22 -5.38
CA GLU A 314 11.62 0.59 -4.14
C GLU A 314 11.59 2.12 -4.04
N GLY A 315 10.45 2.67 -3.66
CA GLY A 315 10.24 4.11 -3.67
C GLY A 315 10.07 4.69 -5.08
N PHE A 316 9.33 5.78 -5.14
CA PHE A 316 9.01 6.46 -6.38
C PHE A 316 8.83 7.94 -6.10
N ASP A 317 9.44 8.76 -6.93
CA ASP A 317 9.08 10.17 -7.06
C ASP A 317 9.23 10.60 -8.53
N SER A 318 8.71 11.76 -8.87
CA SER A 318 8.83 12.30 -10.21
C SER A 318 8.94 13.80 -10.21
N ASP A 319 9.77 14.32 -11.11
CA ASP A 319 9.94 15.75 -11.31
C ASP A 319 9.92 16.07 -12.83
N GLN A 320 10.49 17.22 -13.19
CA GLN A 320 10.63 17.63 -14.59
C GLN A 320 11.63 16.79 -15.40
N HIS A 321 12.53 16.04 -14.75
CA HIS A 321 13.55 15.21 -15.41
C HIS A 321 13.00 13.82 -15.74
N GLY A 322 12.07 13.31 -14.93
CA GLY A 322 11.42 12.04 -15.16
C GLY A 322 10.98 11.36 -13.87
N MET A 323 10.96 10.04 -13.91
CA MET A 323 10.62 9.19 -12.77
C MET A 323 11.88 8.70 -12.07
N TRP A 324 12.02 9.04 -10.80
CA TRP A 324 13.07 8.58 -9.92
C TRP A 324 12.61 7.35 -9.16
N LEU A 325 13.41 6.28 -9.20
CA LEU A 325 13.14 5.05 -8.45
C LEU A 325 14.38 4.64 -7.66
N GLY A 326 14.22 4.33 -6.38
CA GLY A 326 15.27 3.71 -5.58
C GLY A 326 15.42 2.24 -5.92
N ASN A 327 16.60 1.65 -5.71
CA ASN A 327 16.73 0.20 -5.69
C ASN A 327 16.47 -0.32 -4.27
N PHE A 328 15.83 -1.48 -4.12
CA PHE A 328 15.50 -2.05 -2.80
C PHE A 328 16.71 -2.36 -1.91
N ASP A 329 17.88 -2.59 -2.49
CA ASP A 329 19.12 -2.80 -1.75
C ASP A 329 19.92 -1.49 -1.53
N GLY A 330 19.36 -0.37 -1.97
CA GLY A 330 19.98 0.96 -1.95
C GLY A 330 21.16 1.14 -2.89
N SER A 331 21.55 0.14 -3.69
CA SER A 331 22.80 0.17 -4.47
C SER A 331 22.77 1.17 -5.63
N ARG A 332 21.57 1.53 -6.08
CA ARG A 332 21.33 2.40 -7.24
C ARG A 332 20.12 3.30 -7.02
N VAL A 333 20.16 4.44 -7.69
CA VAL A 333 18.97 5.21 -8.03
C VAL A 333 18.80 5.20 -9.54
N TRP A 334 17.56 5.11 -9.98
CA TRP A 334 17.17 4.97 -11.37
C TRP A 334 16.39 6.21 -11.80
N LEU A 335 16.68 6.69 -13.01
CA LEU A 335 15.90 7.71 -13.68
C LEU A 335 15.32 7.10 -14.95
N TRP A 336 14.01 7.19 -15.12
CA TRP A 336 13.38 6.93 -16.41
C TRP A 336 12.84 8.22 -17.01
N SER A 337 13.13 8.44 -18.29
CA SER A 337 12.45 9.46 -19.09
C SER A 337 12.09 8.94 -20.49
N PRO A 338 11.11 9.54 -21.18
CA PRO A 338 10.81 9.16 -22.57
C PRO A 338 12.00 9.39 -23.53
N SER A 339 12.86 10.36 -23.25
CA SER A 339 13.98 10.73 -24.11
C SER A 339 15.23 9.88 -23.89
N SER A 340 15.52 9.51 -22.64
CA SER A 340 16.74 8.81 -22.26
C SER A 340 16.54 7.34 -21.89
N GLY A 341 15.29 6.88 -21.77
CA GLY A 341 14.97 5.54 -21.27
C GLY A 341 15.37 5.38 -19.81
N LEU A 342 15.68 4.15 -19.41
CA LEU A 342 16.10 3.82 -18.05
C LEU A 342 17.62 4.05 -17.87
N GLN A 343 17.98 4.93 -16.95
CA GLN A 343 19.35 5.25 -16.56
C GLN A 343 19.57 4.90 -15.08
N SER A 344 20.79 4.50 -14.72
CA SER A 344 21.14 4.11 -13.34
C SER A 344 22.32 4.91 -12.83
N PHE A 345 22.27 5.30 -11.56
CA PHE A 345 23.36 5.96 -10.85
C PHE A 345 23.72 5.13 -9.62
N LYS A 346 24.96 4.65 -9.56
CA LYS A 346 25.44 3.85 -8.43
C LYS A 346 25.51 4.74 -7.19
N VAL A 347 24.88 4.31 -6.10
CA VAL A 347 24.87 5.07 -4.85
C VAL A 347 26.09 4.70 -4.00
N SER A 348 26.69 5.70 -3.36
CA SER A 348 27.79 5.56 -2.39
C SER A 348 27.53 6.43 -1.17
N GLY A 349 28.26 6.21 -0.06
CA GLY A 349 28.08 6.98 1.17
C GLY A 349 26.86 6.58 2.01
N LEU A 350 26.21 5.45 1.69
CA LEU A 350 25.15 4.86 2.51
C LEU A 350 25.65 4.51 3.92
N PRO A 351 24.74 4.45 4.93
CA PRO A 351 25.09 3.97 6.26
C PRO A 351 25.80 2.61 6.19
N PRO A 352 26.95 2.44 6.88
CA PRO A 352 27.62 1.15 6.91
C PRO A 352 26.74 0.10 7.59
N ALA A 353 26.76 -1.12 7.07
CA ALA A 353 26.06 -2.25 7.68
C ALA A 353 26.58 -2.47 9.12
N PRO A 354 25.70 -2.56 10.12
CA PRO A 354 26.11 -2.81 11.49
C PRO A 354 26.64 -4.24 11.66
N SER A 355 27.50 -4.43 12.66
CA SER A 355 27.98 -5.76 13.05
C SER A 355 27.05 -6.44 14.06
N GLY A 356 27.03 -7.78 14.03
CA GLY A 356 26.35 -8.60 15.05
C GLY A 356 24.84 -8.81 14.85
N TYR A 357 24.26 -8.33 13.76
CA TYR A 357 22.88 -8.63 13.39
C TYR A 357 22.80 -9.81 12.41
N ALA A 358 21.75 -10.62 12.51
CA ALA A 358 21.49 -11.72 11.61
C ALA A 358 21.09 -11.26 10.19
N TYR A 359 20.43 -10.10 10.09
CA TYR A 359 20.13 -9.44 8.83
C TYR A 359 20.30 -7.92 8.92
N THR A 360 20.53 -7.29 7.78
CA THR A 360 20.50 -5.83 7.62
C THR A 360 19.94 -5.53 6.24
N ASN A 361 18.91 -4.69 6.21
CA ASN A 361 18.30 -4.18 4.99
C ASN A 361 18.50 -2.66 4.95
N VAL A 362 18.71 -2.13 3.75
CA VAL A 362 18.76 -0.69 3.50
C VAL A 362 17.79 -0.39 2.39
N SER A 363 16.71 0.31 2.71
CA SER A 363 15.79 0.84 1.70
C SER A 363 16.13 2.28 1.38
N PHE A 364 15.92 2.64 0.11
CA PHE A 364 16.25 3.94 -0.45
C PHE A 364 15.02 4.46 -1.19
N ASN A 365 14.51 5.61 -0.78
CA ASN A 365 13.29 6.17 -1.35
C ASN A 365 13.53 7.62 -1.79
N PRO A 366 13.39 7.94 -3.09
CA PRO A 366 13.27 9.32 -3.55
C PRO A 366 12.14 10.04 -2.81
N ALA A 367 12.37 11.30 -2.45
CA ALA A 367 11.52 12.04 -1.51
C ALA A 367 11.48 13.54 -1.81
N GLY A 368 11.48 13.91 -3.08
CA GLY A 368 11.28 15.26 -3.59
C GLY A 368 11.89 15.45 -4.97
N ASP A 369 11.63 16.61 -5.56
CA ASP A 369 12.24 17.02 -6.83
C ASP A 369 13.76 17.07 -6.74
N CYS A 370 14.46 16.70 -7.83
CA CYS A 370 15.91 16.88 -7.89
C CYS A 370 16.26 18.37 -7.92
N VAL A 371 16.95 18.84 -6.88
CA VAL A 371 17.27 20.26 -6.71
C VAL A 371 18.53 20.61 -7.50
N PRO A 372 18.56 21.70 -8.28
CA PRO A 372 19.75 22.08 -9.04
C PRO A 372 21.01 22.24 -8.16
N GLY A 373 22.13 21.70 -8.63
CA GLY A 373 23.44 21.82 -7.98
C GLY A 373 23.85 20.59 -7.18
N THR A 374 24.83 20.76 -6.30
CA THR A 374 25.34 19.69 -5.42
C THR A 374 25.02 20.00 -3.97
N PHE A 375 24.56 19.00 -3.24
CA PHE A 375 24.38 19.06 -1.80
C PHE A 375 25.66 18.67 -1.07
N THR A 376 26.01 19.46 -0.05
CA THR A 376 27.09 19.19 0.88
C THR A 376 26.50 19.03 2.28
N GLY A 377 26.51 17.80 2.77
CA GLY A 377 26.05 17.40 4.09
C GLY A 377 27.12 16.65 4.87
N VAL A 378 26.69 15.70 5.69
CA VAL A 378 27.57 14.88 6.52
C VAL A 378 27.48 13.41 6.11
N ALA A 379 28.51 12.63 6.46
CA ALA A 379 28.49 11.19 6.23
C ALA A 379 27.35 10.53 7.02
N ALA A 380 26.72 9.52 6.43
CA ALA A 380 25.70 8.76 7.12
C ALA A 380 26.32 7.93 8.26
N THR A 381 25.64 7.91 9.41
CA THR A 381 26.07 7.13 10.56
C THR A 381 25.38 5.77 10.54
N GLY A 382 26.16 4.70 10.73
CA GLY A 382 25.63 3.35 10.81
C GLY A 382 24.74 3.13 12.03
N LEU A 383 24.01 2.02 12.01
CA LEU A 383 23.31 1.52 13.20
C LEU A 383 24.33 1.13 14.28
N PRO A 384 23.95 1.24 15.58
CA PRO A 384 24.81 0.72 16.65
C PRO A 384 24.97 -0.80 16.50
N PRO A 385 26.12 -1.38 16.88
CA PRO A 385 26.31 -2.82 16.90
C PRO A 385 25.21 -3.52 17.69
N ALA A 386 24.88 -4.76 17.32
CA ALA A 386 23.92 -5.54 18.07
C ALA A 386 24.40 -5.70 19.52
N ALA A 387 23.47 -5.57 20.46
CA ALA A 387 23.76 -5.97 21.83
C ALA A 387 24.16 -7.46 21.84
N PRO A 388 25.13 -7.86 22.69
CA PRO A 388 25.48 -9.27 22.83
C PRO A 388 24.19 -10.07 23.04
N PRO A 389 23.98 -11.17 22.30
CA PRO A 389 22.79 -11.99 22.48
C PRO A 389 22.78 -12.40 23.95
N THR A 390 21.79 -11.92 24.70
CA THR A 390 21.47 -12.58 25.96
C THR A 390 21.14 -14.01 25.56
N PRO A 391 21.80 -15.04 26.12
CA PRO A 391 21.52 -16.40 25.74
C PRO A 391 20.02 -16.59 25.85
N SER A 392 19.35 -16.71 24.70
CA SER A 392 17.95 -17.08 24.71
C SER A 392 17.94 -18.43 25.39
N PRO A 393 17.17 -18.62 26.47
CA PRO A 393 17.04 -19.94 27.04
C PRO A 393 16.63 -20.85 25.88
N SER A 394 17.38 -21.93 25.66
CA SER A 394 16.97 -22.95 24.71
C SER A 394 15.49 -23.23 24.96
N PRO A 395 14.63 -23.26 23.92
CA PRO A 395 13.22 -23.54 24.11
C PRO A 395 13.12 -24.77 25.00
N PRO A 396 12.37 -24.71 26.12
CA PRO A 396 12.25 -25.87 26.99
C PRO A 396 11.83 -27.05 26.14
N GLN A 397 12.55 -28.17 26.24
CA GLN A 397 12.16 -29.40 25.57
C GLN A 397 10.79 -29.79 26.13
N VAL A 398 9.76 -29.69 25.29
CA VAL A 398 8.39 -30.04 25.68
C VAL A 398 8.17 -31.51 25.37
N ASP A 399 7.79 -32.27 26.38
CA ASP A 399 7.20 -33.58 26.18
C ASP A 399 5.77 -33.42 25.64
N TRP A 400 5.63 -33.56 24.33
CA TRP A 400 4.34 -33.42 23.64
C TRP A 400 3.38 -34.57 23.94
N SER A 401 3.84 -35.70 24.47
CA SER A 401 3.02 -36.90 24.65
C SER A 401 1.80 -36.67 25.55
N ALA A 402 1.97 -35.87 26.61
CA ALA A 402 0.89 -35.52 27.53
C ALA A 402 -0.19 -34.64 26.89
N LEU A 403 0.20 -33.77 25.95
CA LEU A 403 -0.74 -32.90 25.22
C LEU A 403 -1.42 -33.65 24.08
N THR A 404 -0.69 -34.47 23.32
CA THR A 404 -1.27 -35.25 22.21
C THR A 404 -2.23 -36.32 22.70
N ALA A 405 -2.03 -36.85 23.92
CA ALA A 405 -2.97 -37.76 24.58
C ALA A 405 -4.32 -37.10 24.94
N LYS A 406 -4.45 -35.76 24.92
CA LYS A 406 -5.72 -35.10 25.22
C LYS A 406 -6.75 -35.37 24.11
N PRO A 407 -8.04 -35.63 24.45
CA PRO A 407 -9.09 -35.84 23.47
C PRO A 407 -9.22 -34.69 22.46
N VAL A 408 -9.49 -35.03 21.21
CA VAL A 408 -9.85 -34.05 20.18
C VAL A 408 -11.35 -33.77 20.27
N ASN A 409 -11.70 -32.56 20.70
CA ASN A 409 -13.05 -32.03 20.87
C ASN A 409 -13.54 -31.28 19.61
N LEU A 410 -13.22 -31.79 18.42
CA LEU A 410 -13.62 -31.22 17.13
C LEU A 410 -14.69 -32.11 16.49
N GLN A 411 -15.93 -31.91 16.93
CA GLN A 411 -17.08 -32.72 16.49
C GLN A 411 -17.51 -32.35 15.07
N PRO A 412 -17.77 -33.33 14.19
CA PRO A 412 -18.33 -33.06 12.87
C PRO A 412 -19.69 -32.35 12.96
N LEU A 413 -19.94 -31.45 12.03
CA LEU A 413 -21.22 -30.80 11.86
C LEU A 413 -22.20 -31.71 11.11
N PRO A 414 -23.50 -31.70 11.50
CA PRO A 414 -24.53 -32.31 10.67
C PRO A 414 -24.51 -31.76 9.25
N ALA A 415 -24.83 -32.60 8.27
CA ALA A 415 -24.91 -32.17 6.88
C ALA A 415 -25.89 -30.99 6.71
N GLY A 416 -25.43 -29.92 6.06
CA GLY A 416 -26.22 -28.70 5.83
C GLY A 416 -26.32 -27.75 7.03
N ALA A 417 -25.73 -28.07 8.19
CA ALA A 417 -25.66 -27.14 9.31
C ALA A 417 -24.82 -25.90 8.95
N SER A 418 -25.23 -24.74 9.45
CA SER A 418 -24.43 -23.51 9.34
C SER A 418 -23.14 -23.65 10.16
N CYS A 419 -22.05 -23.07 9.68
CA CYS A 419 -20.78 -23.08 10.41
C CYS A 419 -20.90 -22.22 11.69
N PRO A 420 -20.74 -22.79 12.90
CA PRO A 420 -20.88 -22.05 14.15
C PRO A 420 -19.60 -21.27 14.44
N VAL A 421 -19.33 -20.23 13.65
CA VAL A 421 -18.15 -19.38 13.79
C VAL A 421 -18.08 -18.83 15.21
N SER A 422 -16.93 -18.98 15.85
CA SER A 422 -16.75 -18.49 17.22
C SER A 422 -16.92 -16.97 17.29
N PRO A 423 -17.57 -16.44 18.33
CA PRO A 423 -17.69 -15.00 18.49
C PRO A 423 -16.32 -14.37 18.74
N LYS A 424 -16.17 -13.13 18.26
CA LYS A 424 -15.02 -12.28 18.57
C LYS A 424 -15.06 -11.90 20.04
N VAL A 425 -13.93 -11.97 20.72
CA VAL A 425 -13.71 -11.38 22.04
C VAL A 425 -12.69 -10.26 21.95
N ASP A 426 -12.91 -9.18 22.70
CA ASP A 426 -11.95 -8.09 22.82
C ASP A 426 -10.92 -8.44 23.92
N LEU A 427 -9.64 -8.24 23.61
CA LEU A 427 -8.51 -8.69 24.41
C LEU A 427 -7.61 -7.49 24.77
N ALA A 428 -7.15 -7.44 26.01
CA ALA A 428 -6.18 -6.43 26.46
C ALA A 428 -4.73 -6.87 26.15
N VAL A 429 -4.43 -7.03 24.85
CA VAL A 429 -3.15 -7.58 24.39
C VAL A 429 -2.02 -6.59 24.58
N LYS A 430 -1.03 -7.01 25.37
CA LYS A 430 0.24 -6.31 25.56
C LYS A 430 1.35 -7.17 24.97
N GLY A 431 1.81 -6.83 23.77
CA GLY A 431 2.94 -7.51 23.13
C GLY A 431 4.28 -7.11 23.75
N GLN A 432 5.27 -7.98 23.63
CA GLN A 432 6.65 -7.69 24.02
C GLN A 432 7.31 -6.67 23.08
N SER A 433 6.90 -6.67 21.81
CA SER A 433 7.27 -5.68 20.79
C SER A 433 6.09 -5.48 19.83
N GLY A 434 6.02 -4.32 19.17
CA GLY A 434 5.00 -4.04 18.15
C GLY A 434 3.57 -3.86 18.68
N LYS A 435 2.66 -3.49 17.76
CA LYS A 435 1.22 -3.46 18.00
C LYS A 435 0.62 -4.78 17.51
N TRP A 436 -0.10 -5.47 18.38
CA TRP A 436 -0.78 -6.73 18.08
C TRP A 436 -2.30 -6.54 18.07
N PRO A 437 -3.06 -7.39 17.36
CA PRO A 437 -4.51 -7.39 17.45
C PRO A 437 -4.99 -7.48 18.90
N ASN A 438 -5.94 -6.62 19.26
CA ASN A 438 -6.59 -6.58 20.57
C ASN A 438 -7.90 -7.38 20.57
N TYR A 439 -7.95 -8.46 19.80
CA TYR A 439 -9.12 -9.32 19.67
C TYR A 439 -8.70 -10.76 19.40
N GLY A 440 -9.61 -11.71 19.61
CA GLY A 440 -9.42 -13.11 19.26
C GLY A 440 -10.73 -13.89 19.18
N PHE A 441 -10.61 -15.16 18.81
CA PHE A 441 -11.71 -16.11 18.69
C PHE A 441 -11.42 -17.35 19.55
N GLY A 442 -12.44 -17.81 20.27
CA GLY A 442 -12.34 -18.91 21.24
C GLY A 442 -12.55 -18.45 22.68
N GLN A 443 -12.63 -19.40 23.60
CA GLN A 443 -12.98 -19.15 25.01
C GLN A 443 -11.76 -18.80 25.89
N GLY A 444 -10.55 -18.82 25.33
CA GLY A 444 -9.31 -18.60 26.07
C GLY A 444 -8.86 -19.82 26.87
N PRO A 445 -7.69 -19.74 27.53
CA PRO A 445 -6.76 -18.61 27.54
C PRO A 445 -5.90 -18.46 26.26
N ALA A 446 -6.05 -19.35 25.28
CA ALA A 446 -5.48 -19.19 23.95
C ALA A 446 -6.56 -18.88 22.91
N TYR A 447 -6.24 -18.02 21.94
CA TYR A 447 -7.17 -17.48 20.95
C TYR A 447 -6.58 -17.50 19.55
N VAL A 448 -7.42 -17.74 18.56
CA VAL A 448 -7.11 -17.50 17.14
C VAL A 448 -7.35 -16.03 16.83
N SER A 449 -6.45 -15.37 16.11
CA SER A 449 -6.54 -13.93 15.79
C SER A 449 -5.87 -13.61 14.44
N GLY A 450 -5.83 -12.33 14.10
CA GLY A 450 -5.15 -11.78 12.93
C GLY A 450 -6.05 -11.48 11.75
N GLN A 451 -7.16 -12.22 11.60
CA GLN A 451 -8.09 -12.07 10.49
C GLN A 451 -9.54 -12.29 10.89
N PHE A 452 -10.46 -11.63 10.17
CA PHE A 452 -11.91 -11.80 10.34
C PHE A 452 -12.54 -12.71 9.28
N MET A 453 -11.88 -12.88 8.13
CA MET A 453 -12.36 -13.64 6.99
C MET A 453 -11.27 -14.60 6.54
N TRP A 454 -11.66 -15.79 6.10
CA TRP A 454 -10.74 -16.84 5.68
C TRP A 454 -11.10 -17.35 4.28
N TYR A 455 -10.10 -17.72 3.49
CA TYR A 455 -10.21 -18.08 2.08
C TYR A 455 -9.43 -19.35 1.72
N SER A 456 -9.99 -20.17 0.82
CA SER A 456 -9.40 -21.49 0.52
C SER A 456 -8.18 -21.43 -0.41
N ALA A 457 -7.88 -20.30 -1.03
CA ALA A 457 -6.76 -20.19 -1.97
C ALA A 457 -5.51 -19.61 -1.28
N GLY A 458 -4.47 -20.44 -1.20
CA GLY A 458 -3.15 -20.06 -0.71
C GLY A 458 -3.03 -20.00 0.82
N PRO A 459 -1.81 -19.76 1.33
CA PRO A 459 -1.56 -19.55 2.75
C PRO A 459 -2.18 -18.23 3.24
N GLN A 460 -2.72 -18.25 4.45
CA GLN A 460 -3.31 -17.08 5.11
C GLN A 460 -2.65 -16.84 6.46
N ALA A 461 -2.30 -15.59 6.75
CA ALA A 461 -1.70 -15.22 8.03
C ALA A 461 -2.62 -15.58 9.21
N ILE A 462 -2.07 -16.15 10.26
CA ILE A 462 -2.81 -16.46 11.48
C ILE A 462 -1.96 -16.09 12.68
N LEU A 463 -2.63 -15.61 13.73
CA LEU A 463 -2.01 -15.35 15.02
C LEU A 463 -2.63 -16.27 16.06
N ILE A 464 -1.78 -16.84 16.93
CA ILE A 464 -2.21 -17.46 18.17
C ILE A 464 -1.79 -16.54 19.32
N LEU A 465 -2.79 -16.01 20.01
CA LEU A 465 -2.62 -15.13 21.16
C LEU A 465 -2.89 -15.91 22.44
N VAL A 466 -2.00 -15.83 23.41
CA VAL A 466 -2.11 -16.58 24.68
C VAL A 466 -2.03 -15.63 25.86
N ASP A 467 -3.02 -15.70 26.74
CA ASP A 467 -3.11 -14.86 27.93
C ASP A 467 -1.83 -14.99 28.77
N PRO A 468 -1.24 -13.87 29.24
CA PRO A 468 -0.01 -13.88 30.04
C PRO A 468 -0.12 -14.72 31.33
N LYS A 469 -1.32 -15.04 31.81
CA LYS A 469 -1.50 -15.95 32.96
C LYS A 469 -1.09 -17.38 32.65
N TYR A 470 -1.06 -17.78 31.38
CA TYR A 470 -0.63 -19.11 30.95
C TYR A 470 0.73 -19.03 30.24
N THR A 471 1.76 -19.64 30.83
CA THR A 471 3.14 -19.63 30.33
C THR A 471 3.60 -20.96 29.74
N GLY A 472 2.75 -21.99 29.79
CA GLY A 472 3.08 -23.33 29.34
C GLY A 472 3.04 -23.52 27.81
N PRO A 473 3.31 -24.75 27.35
CA PRO A 473 3.20 -25.11 25.94
C PRO A 473 1.75 -25.17 25.47
N VAL A 474 1.50 -24.95 24.17
CA VAL A 474 0.16 -25.12 23.57
C VAL A 474 0.26 -26.04 22.36
N LEU A 475 -0.55 -27.09 22.38
CA LEU A 475 -0.82 -27.94 21.21
C LEU A 475 -1.98 -27.32 20.41
N VAL A 476 -1.74 -27.05 19.13
CA VAL A 476 -2.76 -26.58 18.20
C VAL A 476 -3.13 -27.72 17.27
N ARG A 477 -4.41 -28.04 17.15
CA ARG A 477 -4.94 -29.08 16.26
C ARG A 477 -6.08 -28.51 15.44
N SER A 478 -6.19 -28.92 14.18
CA SER A 478 -7.27 -28.47 13.30
C SER A 478 -8.03 -29.63 12.68
N ARG A 479 -9.31 -29.39 12.36
CA ARG A 479 -10.13 -30.32 11.59
C ARG A 479 -11.22 -29.57 10.85
N ARG A 480 -11.49 -29.98 9.61
CA ARG A 480 -12.72 -29.60 8.93
C ARG A 480 -13.92 -30.27 9.61
N LEU A 481 -14.90 -29.48 10.01
CA LEU A 481 -16.08 -29.95 10.75
C LEU A 481 -17.22 -30.35 9.81
N ASP A 482 -17.35 -29.70 8.66
CA ASP A 482 -18.39 -29.97 7.64
C ASP A 482 -17.95 -30.98 6.56
N GLY A 483 -16.83 -31.69 6.76
CA GLY A 483 -16.30 -32.62 5.78
C GLY A 483 -14.93 -33.18 6.16
N THR A 484 -14.20 -33.68 5.16
CA THR A 484 -12.81 -34.12 5.32
C THR A 484 -11.85 -32.99 4.97
N GLY A 485 -10.78 -32.85 5.75
CA GLY A 485 -9.77 -31.82 5.55
C GLY A 485 -9.17 -31.31 6.85
N LEU A 486 -8.02 -30.65 6.70
CA LEU A 486 -7.23 -30.06 7.78
C LEU A 486 -6.77 -28.65 7.37
N LEU A 487 -6.22 -27.90 8.33
CA LEU A 487 -5.39 -26.72 8.06
C LEU A 487 -3.93 -27.18 8.09
N ALA A 488 -3.17 -26.85 7.04
CA ALA A 488 -1.72 -27.01 7.07
C ALA A 488 -1.09 -25.77 7.69
N TRP A 489 -0.23 -25.96 8.70
CA TRP A 489 0.40 -24.89 9.46
C TRP A 489 1.83 -24.65 9.00
N SER A 490 2.25 -23.38 8.98
CA SER A 490 3.65 -23.00 8.82
C SER A 490 3.96 -21.75 9.65
N GLY A 491 5.17 -21.67 10.20
CA GLY A 491 5.62 -20.52 10.97
C GLY A 491 6.79 -20.87 11.88
N GLU A 492 7.68 -19.90 12.09
CA GLU A 492 8.84 -20.07 12.96
C GLU A 492 8.42 -20.29 14.42
N GLY A 493 9.27 -20.95 15.21
CA GLY A 493 9.00 -21.22 16.63
C GLY A 493 7.90 -22.25 16.90
N SER A 494 7.37 -22.91 15.88
CA SER A 494 6.46 -24.05 16.02
C SER A 494 7.20 -25.39 15.89
N THR A 495 6.72 -26.41 16.60
CA THR A 495 7.16 -27.80 16.46
C THR A 495 6.14 -28.54 15.60
N SER A 496 6.58 -29.12 14.48
CA SER A 496 5.74 -30.03 13.69
C SER A 496 5.49 -31.31 14.48
N LEU A 497 4.24 -31.74 14.56
CA LEU A 497 3.85 -32.94 15.32
C LEU A 497 3.38 -34.04 14.35
N PRO A 498 3.45 -35.33 14.77
CA PRO A 498 3.12 -36.45 13.90
C PRO A 498 1.66 -36.45 13.39
N ASP A 499 0.76 -35.84 14.17
CA ASP A 499 -0.64 -35.72 13.81
C ASP A 499 -0.83 -34.69 12.68
N ALA A 500 -1.40 -35.13 11.57
CA ALA A 500 -1.68 -34.25 10.45
C ALA A 500 -2.56 -33.06 10.89
N GLY A 501 -2.14 -31.84 10.58
CA GLY A 501 -2.85 -30.61 10.96
C GLY A 501 -2.65 -30.19 12.41
N ALA A 502 -1.61 -30.70 13.08
CA ALA A 502 -1.20 -30.31 14.43
C ALA A 502 0.18 -29.62 14.46
N MET A 503 0.34 -28.69 15.41
CA MET A 503 1.63 -28.08 15.73
C MET A 503 1.74 -27.78 17.22
N GLY A 504 2.97 -27.69 17.72
CA GLY A 504 3.27 -27.37 19.11
C GLY A 504 3.93 -26.01 19.26
N LEU A 505 3.47 -25.21 20.22
CA LEU A 505 4.10 -23.96 20.66
C LEU A 505 4.76 -24.19 22.02
N ALA A 506 6.09 -24.32 22.05
CA ALA A 506 6.80 -24.80 23.25
C ALA A 506 6.75 -23.82 24.42
N GLN A 507 6.79 -22.53 24.12
CA GLN A 507 6.60 -21.45 25.07
C GLN A 507 5.69 -20.43 24.41
N THR A 508 4.70 -19.97 25.16
CA THR A 508 3.69 -19.07 24.62
C THR A 508 3.88 -17.65 25.13
N SER A 509 3.67 -17.41 26.43
CA SER A 509 3.75 -16.07 27.01
C SER A 509 4.98 -15.83 27.90
N SER A 510 5.29 -14.55 28.12
CA SER A 510 6.32 -14.08 29.05
C SER A 510 5.74 -12.91 29.85
N PRO A 511 5.17 -13.16 31.04
CA PRO A 511 4.48 -12.13 31.82
C PRO A 511 5.33 -10.87 32.01
N PRO A 512 4.75 -9.66 31.89
CA PRO A 512 3.32 -9.37 31.75
C PRO A 512 2.82 -9.41 30.30
N TYR A 513 3.64 -9.86 29.34
CA TYR A 513 3.32 -9.84 27.92
C TYR A 513 2.54 -11.07 27.50
N TRP A 514 1.58 -10.84 26.61
CA TRP A 514 0.86 -11.91 25.94
C TRP A 514 1.81 -12.78 25.14
N GLY A 515 1.48 -14.06 25.08
CA GLY A 515 2.12 -14.95 24.13
C GLY A 515 1.62 -14.69 22.73
N THR A 516 2.55 -14.55 21.80
CA THR A 516 2.24 -14.24 20.40
C THR A 516 2.99 -15.21 19.51
N TRP A 517 2.25 -16.00 18.75
CA TRP A 517 2.80 -16.76 17.64
C TRP A 517 2.17 -16.28 16.34
N ILE A 518 3.00 -16.08 15.32
CA ILE A 518 2.59 -15.69 13.97
C ILE A 518 2.99 -16.80 13.00
N GLY A 519 2.08 -17.12 12.10
CA GLY A 519 2.36 -18.04 11.02
C GLY A 519 1.32 -17.94 9.93
N SER A 520 1.22 -19.00 9.14
CA SER A 520 0.24 -19.15 8.08
C SER A 520 -0.51 -20.47 8.21
N VAL A 521 -1.78 -20.44 7.78
CA VAL A 521 -2.61 -21.63 7.58
C VAL A 521 -3.01 -21.74 6.12
N THR A 522 -2.94 -22.94 5.59
CA THR A 522 -3.49 -23.26 4.26
C THR A 522 -4.66 -24.23 4.44
N PRO A 523 -5.90 -23.76 4.25
CA PRO A 523 -7.06 -24.64 4.26
C PRO A 523 -7.01 -25.63 3.10
N SER A 524 -7.34 -26.89 3.38
CA SER A 524 -7.47 -27.93 2.36
C SER A 524 -8.63 -27.70 1.38
N ALA A 525 -9.68 -26.99 1.79
CA ALA A 525 -10.88 -26.68 1.01
C ALA A 525 -11.66 -25.51 1.64
N PRO A 526 -12.65 -24.92 0.93
CA PRO A 526 -13.67 -24.09 1.57
C PRO A 526 -14.53 -24.93 2.51
N GLY A 527 -14.96 -24.36 3.64
CA GLY A 527 -15.80 -25.05 4.62
C GLY A 527 -15.67 -24.51 6.04
N CYS A 528 -16.13 -25.30 7.00
CA CYS A 528 -16.09 -24.97 8.42
C CYS A 528 -14.93 -25.70 9.09
N TYR A 529 -14.05 -24.98 9.77
CA TYR A 529 -12.87 -25.55 10.43
C TYR A 529 -12.90 -25.25 11.92
N GLY A 530 -12.66 -26.29 12.73
CA GLY A 530 -12.40 -26.18 14.15
C GLY A 530 -10.90 -26.19 14.40
N ILE A 531 -10.46 -25.34 15.31
CA ILE A 531 -9.09 -25.21 15.80
C ILE A 531 -9.15 -25.41 17.30
N GLN A 532 -8.56 -26.51 17.78
CA GLN A 532 -8.43 -26.82 19.19
C GLN A 532 -7.05 -26.38 19.69
N LEU A 533 -7.05 -25.72 20.84
CA LEU A 533 -5.89 -25.18 21.54
C LEU A 533 -5.82 -25.85 22.91
N ASP A 534 -4.84 -26.72 23.12
CA ASP A 534 -4.67 -27.46 24.35
C ASP A 534 -3.40 -26.99 25.07
N GLY A 535 -3.59 -26.36 26.24
CA GLY A 535 -2.51 -26.17 27.20
C GLY A 535 -2.44 -27.33 28.18
N THR A 536 -1.50 -27.30 29.12
CA THR A 536 -1.42 -28.29 30.20
C THR A 536 -2.66 -28.23 31.10
N SER A 537 -3.16 -27.03 31.39
CA SER A 537 -4.28 -26.77 32.30
C SER A 537 -5.62 -26.45 31.63
N PHE A 538 -5.68 -26.37 30.28
CA PHE A 538 -6.90 -26.01 29.57
C PHE A 538 -7.07 -26.76 28.25
N SER A 539 -8.27 -26.67 27.68
CA SER A 539 -8.60 -27.00 26.30
C SER A 539 -9.62 -25.97 25.81
N ALA A 540 -9.36 -25.37 24.66
CA ALA A 540 -10.22 -24.35 24.05
C ALA A 540 -10.43 -24.66 22.58
N VAL A 541 -11.59 -24.26 22.04
CA VAL A 541 -11.92 -24.42 20.61
C VAL A 541 -12.31 -23.08 20.03
N ALA A 542 -11.78 -22.79 18.85
CA ALA A 542 -12.22 -21.73 17.97
C ALA A 542 -12.72 -22.35 16.65
N VAL A 543 -13.78 -21.80 16.08
CA VAL A 543 -14.36 -22.24 14.81
C VAL A 543 -14.31 -21.08 13.83
N ILE A 544 -13.81 -21.36 12.63
CA ILE A 544 -13.71 -20.40 11.53
C ILE A 544 -14.44 -20.91 10.29
N SER A 545 -14.97 -19.98 9.50
CA SER A 545 -15.56 -20.26 8.18
C SER A 545 -14.58 -19.85 7.08
N VAL A 546 -14.28 -20.78 6.18
CA VAL A 546 -13.37 -20.59 5.04
C VAL A 546 -14.18 -20.50 3.75
N SER A 547 -14.17 -19.32 3.14
CA SER A 547 -14.80 -19.01 1.87
C SER A 547 -14.01 -19.56 0.68
N LYS A 548 -14.68 -19.80 -0.44
CA LYS A 548 -14.04 -20.25 -1.67
C LYS A 548 -13.32 -19.10 -2.37
N GLY A 549 -12.13 -19.37 -2.90
CA GLY A 549 -11.39 -18.46 -3.77
C GLY A 549 -10.25 -17.75 -3.03
N PRO A 550 -9.59 -16.78 -3.68
CA PRO A 550 -8.60 -15.93 -3.05
C PRO A 550 -9.26 -14.92 -2.10
N PRO A 551 -8.50 -14.36 -1.13
CA PRO A 551 -8.94 -13.16 -0.44
C PRO A 551 -9.25 -12.04 -1.45
N PRO A 552 -10.24 -11.17 -1.19
CA PRO A 552 -10.46 -9.97 -1.96
C PRO A 552 -9.18 -9.15 -2.06
N ALA A 553 -9.00 -8.45 -3.18
CA ALA A 553 -7.92 -7.48 -3.29
C ALA A 553 -8.08 -6.47 -2.13
N GLY A 554 -7.06 -6.39 -1.30
CA GLY A 554 -6.99 -5.48 -0.15
C GLY A 554 -6.77 -4.04 -0.57
#